data_AF-A0A521UVI5-F1
#
_entry.id   AF-A0A521UVI5-F1
#
_cell.length_a   1.000
_cell.length_b   1.000
_cell.length_c   1.000
_cell.angle_alpha   90.00
_cell.angle_beta   90.00
_cell.angle_gamma   90.00
#
_symmetry.space_group_name_H-M   'P 1'
#
loop_
_entity.id
_entity.type
_entity.pdbx_description
1 polymer ?
#
loop_
_entity_poly.entity_id
_entity_poly.type
_entity_poly.pdbx_seq_one_letter_code
_entity_poly.pdbx_strand_id
1 'polypeptide(L)'
;MQRLLEGLAGGSVKVLHEPRREGKFGSPDFKITDATRIAGYVENKKVGENLDQILRSGQIKKYLELTDNLLLTNYLEWIWLRQGKVCQRETLAYATGLENHRAHLDPAKIVAVEKLLRGFLSQAPQQIGNAKVLAAALALRAKLLHDFLLDELRRQDEADTEGKLFQLFETFRQHVFHELTLNEFADAFAQNLVYGLFLAKLNADAKPVSLYNAKSFISTSFELIRELVSFLDELDRDEYRETKWIVEETLAILNSLDLPELQKSLSFSGRRRDADDLPVKDPYVYFYEDFLAAYDKKLRKAKGVYYTPPPVVAFIVRAVDDLLQNSFGIAEGLGDSRRVTLLDFATGTGTFLLEVFQRILGKLPPGQGKTKAVVKEHLLKNIFGFE
;
A
#
# COMPACT_ATOMS: atom_id res chain seq x y z
N MET A 1 14.53 12.16 -25.14
CA MET A 1 14.41 12.36 -23.68
C MET A 1 15.24 11.35 -22.91
N GLN A 2 14.93 10.05 -22.96
CA GLN A 2 15.63 9.00 -22.22
C GLN A 2 17.17 9.13 -22.27
N ARG A 3 17.76 9.14 -23.48
CA ARG A 3 19.22 9.29 -23.66
C ARG A 3 19.80 10.58 -23.04
N LEU A 4 19.04 11.68 -23.02
CA LEU A 4 19.47 12.94 -22.41
C LEU A 4 19.53 12.79 -20.89
N LEU A 5 18.47 12.23 -20.29
CA LEU A 5 18.41 12.01 -18.85
C LEU A 5 19.47 10.99 -18.40
N GLU A 6 19.64 9.89 -19.13
CA GLU A 6 20.68 8.88 -18.87
C GLU A 6 22.10 9.43 -19.03
N GLY A 7 22.35 10.31 -20.00
CA GLY A 7 23.66 10.94 -20.19
C GLY A 7 24.01 11.99 -19.12
N LEU A 8 22.99 12.61 -18.52
CA LEU A 8 23.16 13.55 -17.41
C LEU A 8 23.19 12.87 -16.04
N ALA A 9 22.48 11.75 -15.92
CA ALA A 9 22.49 10.85 -14.78
C ALA A 9 23.88 10.22 -14.63
N GLY A 10 24.41 10.22 -13.40
CA GLY A 10 25.51 9.31 -13.07
C GLY A 10 25.01 7.85 -13.14
N GLY A 11 25.93 6.89 -13.24
CA GLY A 11 25.60 5.47 -13.43
C GLY A 11 24.72 4.79 -12.37
N SER A 12 24.32 5.49 -11.30
CA SER A 12 23.40 5.02 -10.27
C SER A 12 21.92 5.24 -10.58
N VAL A 13 21.56 6.15 -11.50
CA VAL A 13 20.16 6.50 -11.78
C VAL A 13 19.66 5.79 -13.05
N LYS A 14 18.53 5.11 -12.94
CA LYS A 14 17.84 4.45 -14.06
C LYS A 14 16.65 5.29 -14.53
N VAL A 15 16.51 5.40 -15.85
CA VAL A 15 15.39 6.08 -16.51
C VAL A 15 14.51 5.02 -17.16
N LEU A 16 13.30 4.87 -16.65
CA LEU A 16 12.31 3.95 -17.22
C LEU A 16 11.31 4.77 -18.03
N HIS A 17 11.21 4.45 -19.33
CA HIS A 17 10.20 5.02 -20.21
C HIS A 17 8.89 4.26 -20.01
N GLU A 18 7.84 5.00 -19.64
CA GLU A 18 6.49 4.47 -19.59
C GLU A 18 5.85 4.67 -20.98
N PRO A 19 5.39 3.61 -21.67
CA PRO A 19 4.77 3.76 -22.98
C PRO A 19 3.55 4.69 -22.87
N ARG A 20 3.39 5.57 -23.87
CA ARG A 20 2.32 6.57 -23.94
C ARG A 20 0.96 5.92 -23.75
N ARG A 21 0.17 6.42 -22.79
CA ARG A 21 -1.11 5.82 -22.37
C ARG A 21 -2.26 6.70 -22.81
N GLU A 22 -3.25 6.12 -23.48
CA GLU A 22 -4.53 6.79 -23.74
C GLU A 22 -5.47 6.50 -22.57
N GLY A 23 -5.79 7.53 -21.78
CA GLY A 23 -6.60 7.45 -20.56
C GLY A 23 -6.80 8.83 -19.93
N LYS A 24 -7.81 9.00 -19.07
CA LYS A 24 -8.13 10.31 -18.45
C LYS A 24 -7.01 10.80 -17.51
N PHE A 25 -6.26 9.88 -16.89
CA PHE A 25 -5.25 10.18 -15.88
C PHE A 25 -4.09 9.17 -15.94
N GLY A 26 -3.40 9.08 -17.09
CA GLY A 26 -2.27 8.17 -17.31
C GLY A 26 -1.08 8.39 -16.37
N SER A 27 -0.08 7.51 -16.41
CA SER A 27 1.19 7.71 -15.68
C SER A 27 2.05 8.81 -16.31
N PRO A 28 2.99 9.40 -15.55
CA PRO A 28 4.04 10.21 -16.14
C PRO A 28 4.83 9.44 -17.21
N ASP A 29 5.31 10.13 -18.25
CA ASP A 29 6.05 9.51 -19.36
C ASP A 29 7.37 8.83 -18.94
N PHE A 30 8.05 9.33 -17.91
CA PHE A 30 9.27 8.70 -17.39
C PHE A 30 9.27 8.61 -15.87
N LYS A 31 9.75 7.47 -15.37
CA LYS A 31 10.05 7.23 -13.96
C LYS A 31 11.55 7.20 -13.76
N ILE A 32 12.04 7.99 -12.81
CA ILE A 32 13.45 8.06 -12.43
C ILE A 32 13.64 7.29 -11.14
N THR A 33 14.55 6.31 -11.15
CA THR A 33 14.84 5.50 -9.97
C THR A 33 16.32 5.50 -9.62
N ASP A 34 16.61 5.48 -8.33
CA ASP A 34 17.93 5.21 -7.77
C ASP A 34 17.86 3.89 -7.01
N ALA A 35 18.51 2.85 -7.54
CA ALA A 35 18.33 1.46 -7.13
C ALA A 35 16.85 1.00 -7.08
N THR A 36 16.23 0.98 -5.90
CA THR A 36 14.81 0.64 -5.67
C THR A 36 13.94 1.84 -5.29
N ARG A 37 14.53 3.03 -5.13
CA ARG A 37 13.83 4.25 -4.70
C ARG A 37 13.38 5.07 -5.90
N ILE A 38 12.20 5.66 -5.81
CA ILE A 38 11.69 6.60 -6.81
C ILE A 38 12.32 7.97 -6.52
N ALA A 39 13.14 8.45 -7.45
CA ALA A 39 13.79 9.77 -7.34
C ALA A 39 12.87 10.88 -7.87
N GLY A 40 12.04 10.60 -8.88
CA GLY A 40 11.10 11.57 -9.43
C GLY A 40 10.47 11.08 -10.73
N TYR A 41 9.64 11.94 -11.31
CA TYR A 41 8.95 11.66 -12.57
C TYR A 41 9.19 12.77 -13.59
N VAL A 42 9.09 12.42 -14.87
CA VAL A 42 9.14 13.38 -15.97
C VAL A 42 7.89 13.23 -16.82
N GLU A 43 7.20 14.35 -17.04
CA GLU A 43 6.06 14.45 -17.95
C GLU A 43 6.47 15.27 -19.18
N ASN A 44 6.26 14.70 -20.37
CA ASN A 44 6.58 15.32 -21.64
C ASN A 44 5.32 15.73 -22.40
N LYS A 45 5.40 16.91 -22.97
CA LYS A 45 4.36 17.53 -23.77
C LYS A 45 4.87 17.77 -25.17
N LYS A 46 3.97 17.94 -26.13
CA LYS A 46 4.38 18.20 -27.51
C LYS A 46 5.06 19.56 -27.59
N VAL A 47 6.02 19.69 -28.51
CA VAL A 47 6.69 20.97 -28.77
C VAL A 47 5.64 22.04 -29.09
N GLY A 48 5.73 23.18 -28.40
CA GLY A 48 4.80 24.31 -28.56
C GLY A 48 3.57 24.28 -27.65
N GLU A 49 3.33 23.22 -26.88
CA GLU A 49 2.26 23.21 -25.89
C GLU A 49 2.55 24.18 -24.74
N ASN A 50 1.51 24.85 -24.25
CA ASN A 50 1.61 25.86 -23.20
C ASN A 50 1.74 25.21 -21.81
N LEU A 51 2.94 25.25 -21.23
CA LEU A 51 3.19 24.62 -19.94
C LEU A 51 2.46 25.31 -18.77
N ASP A 52 2.15 26.61 -18.85
CA ASP A 52 1.39 27.32 -17.82
C ASP A 52 -0.05 26.82 -17.68
N GLN A 53 -0.69 26.47 -18.82
CA GLN A 53 -2.00 25.83 -18.81
C GLN A 53 -1.90 24.40 -18.26
N ILE A 54 -0.88 23.64 -18.67
CA ILE A 54 -0.69 22.24 -18.27
C ILE A 54 -0.37 22.13 -16.77
N LEU A 55 0.40 23.07 -16.20
CA LEU A 55 0.66 23.15 -14.76
C LEU A 55 -0.62 23.23 -13.92
N ARG A 56 -1.71 23.75 -14.48
CA ARG A 56 -3.01 23.90 -13.81
C ARG A 56 -3.95 22.71 -14.05
N SER A 57 -3.56 21.77 -14.91
CA SER A 57 -4.38 20.61 -15.27
C SER A 57 -4.59 19.66 -14.10
N GLY A 58 -5.68 18.89 -14.16
CA GLY A 58 -5.94 17.81 -13.19
C GLY A 58 -4.85 16.73 -13.18
N GLN A 59 -4.24 16.46 -14.34
CA GLN A 59 -3.15 15.48 -14.49
C GLN A 59 -1.94 15.85 -13.63
N ILE A 60 -1.44 17.09 -13.75
CA ILE A 60 -0.28 17.55 -12.95
C ILE A 60 -0.62 17.60 -11.46
N LYS A 61 -1.82 18.04 -11.08
CA LYS A 61 -2.26 18.02 -9.68
C LYS A 61 -2.20 16.61 -9.10
N LYS A 62 -2.69 15.61 -9.83
CA LYS A 62 -2.65 14.19 -9.43
C LYS A 62 -1.22 13.67 -9.29
N TYR A 63 -0.30 14.05 -10.19
CA TYR A 63 1.11 13.68 -10.05
C TYR A 63 1.77 14.31 -8.82
N LEU A 64 1.45 15.57 -8.52
CA LEU A 64 1.98 16.27 -7.34
C LEU A 64 1.41 15.72 -6.02
N GLU A 65 0.32 14.95 -6.04
CA GLU A 65 -0.12 14.18 -4.87
C GLU A 65 0.79 12.97 -4.64
N LEU A 66 1.29 12.34 -5.71
CA LEU A 66 2.11 11.13 -5.67
C LEU A 66 3.60 11.40 -5.42
N THR A 67 4.13 12.48 -6.00
CA THR A 67 5.56 12.80 -5.95
C THR A 67 5.82 14.25 -5.58
N ASP A 68 6.84 14.43 -4.75
CA ASP A 68 7.40 15.74 -4.45
C ASP A 68 8.45 16.20 -5.47
N ASN A 69 8.80 15.38 -6.48
CA ASN A 69 9.83 15.68 -7.46
C ASN A 69 9.35 15.38 -8.90
N LEU A 70 8.85 16.39 -9.59
CA LEU A 70 8.29 16.27 -10.95
C LEU A 70 8.99 17.24 -11.90
N LEU A 71 9.34 16.75 -13.08
CA LEU A 71 9.86 17.56 -14.18
C LEU A 71 8.82 17.61 -15.30
N LEU A 72 8.41 18.81 -15.71
CA LEU A 72 7.49 19.02 -16.83
C LEU A 72 8.24 19.69 -17.98
N THR A 73 8.08 19.19 -19.20
CA THR A 73 8.73 19.79 -20.36
C THR A 73 7.94 19.62 -21.66
N ASN A 74 8.07 20.59 -22.56
CA ASN A 74 7.65 20.47 -23.97
C ASN A 74 8.87 20.39 -24.91
N TYR A 75 10.01 19.92 -24.39
CA TYR A 75 11.34 19.86 -25.01
C TYR A 75 12.04 21.22 -25.21
N LEU A 76 11.30 22.33 -25.20
CA LEU A 76 11.87 23.68 -25.33
C LEU A 76 11.93 24.40 -24.00
N GLU A 77 10.97 24.14 -23.13
CA GLU A 77 10.86 24.68 -21.79
C GLU A 77 10.85 23.54 -20.76
N TRP A 78 11.47 23.80 -19.62
CA TRP A 78 11.66 22.85 -18.54
C TRP A 78 11.22 23.48 -17.24
N ILE A 79 10.30 22.83 -16.54
CA ILE A 79 9.77 23.29 -15.26
C ILE A 79 10.01 22.19 -14.23
N TRP A 80 10.85 22.47 -13.25
CA TRP A 80 11.10 21.59 -12.13
C TRP A 80 10.18 21.96 -10.97
N LEU A 81 9.32 21.03 -10.59
CA LEU A 81 8.38 21.14 -9.48
C LEU A 81 8.91 20.36 -8.28
N ARG A 82 8.95 21.03 -7.13
CA ARG A 82 9.30 20.43 -5.84
C ARG A 82 8.25 20.75 -4.78
N GLN A 83 7.77 19.74 -4.06
CA GLN A 83 6.76 19.89 -3.00
C GLN A 83 5.53 20.72 -3.46
N GLY A 84 5.05 20.42 -4.67
CA GLY A 84 3.92 21.11 -5.29
C GLY A 84 4.19 22.54 -5.79
N LYS A 85 5.43 23.04 -5.74
CA LYS A 85 5.81 24.41 -6.16
C LYS A 85 6.84 24.40 -7.28
N VAL A 86 6.81 25.40 -8.15
CA VAL A 86 7.85 25.59 -9.17
C VAL A 86 9.15 25.99 -8.47
N CYS A 87 10.14 25.11 -8.53
CA CYS A 87 11.48 25.32 -7.98
C CYS A 87 12.34 26.11 -8.96
N GLN A 88 12.33 25.70 -10.24
CA GLN A 88 13.09 26.33 -11.30
C GLN A 88 12.36 26.18 -12.63
N ARG A 89 12.54 27.15 -13.52
CA ARG A 89 12.00 27.15 -14.88
C ARG A 89 13.04 27.70 -15.84
N GLU A 90 13.33 26.97 -16.89
CA GLU A 90 14.33 27.35 -17.89
C GLU A 90 13.80 27.10 -19.30
N THR A 91 14.17 27.98 -20.23
CA THR A 91 13.81 27.88 -21.64
C THR A 91 15.07 27.65 -22.47
N LEU A 92 15.14 26.51 -23.15
CA LEU A 92 16.24 26.14 -24.04
C LEU A 92 16.19 26.97 -25.33
N ALA A 93 15.02 27.08 -25.95
CA ALA A 93 14.81 27.80 -27.20
C ALA A 93 13.34 28.22 -27.35
N TYR A 94 13.09 29.16 -28.26
CA TYR A 94 11.73 29.53 -28.69
C TYR A 94 11.45 28.91 -30.07
N ALA A 95 10.20 28.53 -30.33
CA ALA A 95 9.79 27.92 -31.60
C ALA A 95 10.19 28.79 -32.82
N THR A 96 10.06 30.10 -32.70
CA THR A 96 10.47 31.09 -33.73
C THR A 96 11.96 31.04 -34.07
N GLY A 97 12.81 30.61 -33.13
CA GLY A 97 14.25 30.47 -33.33
C GLY A 97 14.66 29.15 -33.99
N LEU A 98 13.76 28.17 -34.08
CA LEU A 98 14.05 26.82 -34.58
C LEU A 98 13.75 26.65 -36.08
N GLU A 99 13.05 27.61 -36.70
CA GLU A 99 12.76 27.60 -38.13
C GLU A 99 14.04 27.70 -38.98
N ASN A 100 15.09 28.30 -38.41
CA ASN A 100 16.35 28.51 -39.10
C ASN A 100 17.29 27.30 -38.87
N HIS A 101 17.57 26.52 -39.91
CA HIS A 101 18.35 25.25 -39.81
C HIS A 101 19.82 25.45 -39.38
N ARG A 102 20.29 26.70 -39.24
CA ARG A 102 21.61 27.09 -38.73
C ARG A 102 21.55 27.71 -37.32
N ALA A 103 20.38 27.73 -36.68
CA ALA A 103 20.23 28.27 -35.34
C ALA A 103 21.07 27.46 -34.34
N HIS A 104 22.09 28.09 -33.78
CA HIS A 104 22.83 27.52 -32.67
C HIS A 104 22.05 27.82 -31.39
N LEU A 105 21.89 26.81 -30.54
CA LEU A 105 21.34 27.00 -29.21
C LEU A 105 22.26 27.93 -28.42
N ASP A 106 21.67 28.89 -27.71
CA ASP A 106 22.40 29.81 -26.85
C ASP A 106 23.16 29.00 -25.77
N PRO A 107 24.51 29.06 -25.72
CA PRO A 107 25.29 28.33 -24.73
C PRO A 107 24.87 28.59 -23.28
N ALA A 108 24.42 29.81 -22.96
CA ALA A 108 23.97 30.14 -21.62
C ALA A 108 22.69 29.39 -21.25
N LYS A 109 21.76 29.23 -22.20
CA LYS A 109 20.50 28.47 -22.01
C LYS A 109 20.76 26.97 -21.88
N ILE A 110 21.71 26.44 -22.64
CA ILE A 110 22.14 25.03 -22.51
C ILE A 110 22.63 24.77 -21.08
N VAL A 111 23.53 25.61 -20.58
CA VAL A 111 24.08 25.48 -19.22
C VAL A 111 22.99 25.62 -18.15
N ALA A 112 22.04 26.54 -18.33
CA ALA A 112 20.94 26.73 -17.40
C ALA A 112 20.02 25.48 -17.33
N VAL A 113 19.62 24.94 -18.47
CA VAL A 113 18.82 23.70 -18.55
C VAL A 113 19.58 22.51 -18.00
N GLU A 114 20.87 22.37 -18.33
CA GLU A 114 21.71 21.30 -17.78
C GLU A 114 21.77 21.36 -16.26
N LYS A 115 21.96 22.56 -15.68
CA LYS A 115 21.97 22.76 -14.23
C LYS A 115 20.63 22.38 -13.59
N LEU A 116 19.50 22.76 -14.21
CA LEU A 116 18.17 22.37 -13.76
C LEU A 116 18.01 20.84 -13.74
N LEU A 117 18.37 20.17 -14.84
CA LEU A 117 18.25 18.72 -14.96
C LEU A 117 19.15 17.97 -13.96
N ARG A 118 20.38 18.43 -13.76
CA ARG A 118 21.28 17.88 -12.72
C ARG A 118 20.71 18.11 -11.32
N GLY A 119 20.10 19.26 -11.07
CA GLY A 119 19.37 19.55 -9.83
C GLY A 119 18.24 18.55 -9.58
N PHE A 120 17.38 18.33 -10.57
CA PHE A 120 16.30 17.35 -10.53
C PHE A 120 16.79 15.92 -10.27
N LEU A 121 17.85 15.48 -10.97
CA LEU A 121 18.41 14.13 -10.86
C LEU A 121 19.20 13.89 -9.57
N SER A 122 19.72 14.93 -8.94
CA SER A 122 20.49 14.84 -7.68
C SER A 122 19.62 14.88 -6.42
N GLN A 123 18.31 15.05 -6.59
CA GLN A 123 17.36 15.06 -5.49
C GLN A 123 17.35 13.68 -4.80
N ALA A 124 17.77 13.63 -3.54
CA ALA A 124 17.72 12.41 -2.75
C ALA A 124 16.27 11.92 -2.66
N PRO A 125 16.00 10.62 -2.91
CA PRO A 125 14.69 10.06 -2.71
C PRO A 125 14.23 10.25 -1.26
N GLN A 126 12.96 10.57 -1.05
CA GLN A 126 12.42 10.73 0.28
C GLN A 126 12.46 9.39 1.03
N GLN A 127 13.16 9.35 2.17
CA GLN A 127 13.23 8.14 2.98
C GLN A 127 11.95 7.99 3.78
N ILE A 128 11.25 6.87 3.58
CA ILE A 128 10.09 6.50 4.39
C ILE A 128 10.62 5.85 5.67
N GLY A 129 10.98 6.68 6.65
CA GLY A 129 11.60 6.23 7.90
C GLY A 129 10.64 5.81 9.01
N ASN A 130 9.31 5.92 8.83
CA ASN A 130 8.36 5.51 9.87
C ASN A 130 7.02 4.98 9.31
N ALA A 131 6.36 4.17 10.13
CA ALA A 131 5.09 3.49 9.81
C ALA A 131 3.98 4.45 9.37
N LYS A 132 3.86 5.64 9.97
CA LYS A 132 2.79 6.61 9.63
C LYS A 132 2.97 7.22 8.25
N VAL A 133 4.20 7.57 7.89
CA VAL A 133 4.53 8.09 6.55
C VAL A 133 4.29 6.99 5.50
N LEU A 134 4.68 5.75 5.81
CA LEU A 134 4.40 4.61 4.93
C LEU A 134 2.89 4.39 4.76
N ALA A 135 2.14 4.35 5.85
CA ALA A 135 0.69 4.20 5.85
C ALA A 135 0.01 5.28 5.00
N ALA A 136 0.40 6.54 5.16
CA ALA A 136 -0.12 7.64 4.34
C ALA A 136 0.23 7.49 2.85
N ALA A 137 1.47 7.08 2.55
CA ALA A 137 1.89 6.84 1.18
C ALA A 137 1.07 5.72 0.54
N LEU A 138 0.96 4.55 1.18
CA LEU A 138 0.17 3.41 0.71
C LEU A 138 -1.31 3.76 0.58
N ALA A 139 -1.87 4.50 1.54
CA ALA A 139 -3.26 4.92 1.52
C ALA A 139 -3.58 5.79 0.30
N LEU A 140 -2.67 6.69 -0.10
CA LEU A 140 -2.85 7.46 -1.32
C LEU A 140 -2.89 6.55 -2.56
N ARG A 141 -1.97 5.58 -2.65
CA ARG A 141 -1.92 4.65 -3.80
C ARG A 141 -3.16 3.76 -3.86
N ALA A 142 -3.63 3.31 -2.70
CA ALA A 142 -4.87 2.54 -2.62
C ALA A 142 -6.08 3.34 -3.12
N LYS A 143 -6.17 4.65 -2.85
CA LYS A 143 -7.27 5.50 -3.35
C LYS A 143 -7.24 5.63 -4.86
N LEU A 144 -6.05 5.85 -5.41
CA LEU A 144 -5.88 5.92 -6.85
C LEU A 144 -6.18 4.59 -7.52
N LEU A 145 -5.76 3.49 -6.90
CA LEU A 145 -6.09 2.14 -7.32
C LEU A 145 -7.60 1.90 -7.29
N HIS A 146 -8.30 2.33 -6.24
CA HIS A 146 -9.76 2.30 -6.17
C HIS A 146 -10.38 3.02 -7.38
N ASP A 147 -9.95 4.24 -7.67
CA ASP A 147 -10.53 5.03 -8.76
C ASP A 147 -10.36 4.32 -10.11
N PHE A 148 -9.17 3.78 -10.39
CA PHE A 148 -8.89 3.03 -11.62
C PHE A 148 -9.68 1.72 -11.72
N LEU A 149 -9.76 0.96 -10.63
CA LEU A 149 -10.54 -0.27 -10.59
C LEU A 149 -12.04 0.01 -10.75
N LEU A 150 -12.56 1.08 -10.15
CA LEU A 150 -13.96 1.46 -10.24
C LEU A 150 -14.34 1.91 -11.66
N ASP A 151 -13.48 2.70 -12.31
CA ASP A 151 -13.70 3.12 -13.69
C ASP A 151 -13.68 1.91 -14.64
N GLU A 152 -12.76 0.96 -14.43
CA GLU A 152 -12.69 -0.27 -15.22
C GLU A 152 -13.88 -1.20 -14.95
N LEU A 153 -14.31 -1.35 -13.70
CA LEU A 153 -15.51 -2.11 -13.33
C LEU A 153 -16.76 -1.55 -14.00
N ARG A 154 -16.95 -0.23 -13.98
CA ARG A 154 -18.08 0.43 -14.66
C ARG A 154 -18.04 0.21 -16.16
N ARG A 155 -16.84 0.29 -16.77
CA ARG A 155 -16.66 -0.01 -18.19
C ARG A 155 -17.05 -1.45 -18.50
N GLN A 156 -16.67 -2.41 -17.64
CA GLN A 156 -16.99 -3.83 -17.84
C GLN A 156 -18.50 -4.10 -17.68
N ASP A 157 -19.14 -3.46 -16.71
CA ASP A 157 -20.59 -3.52 -16.44
C ASP A 157 -21.39 -2.93 -17.61
N GLU A 158 -21.05 -1.72 -18.06
CA GLU A 158 -21.73 -1.03 -19.16
C GLU A 158 -21.56 -1.76 -20.51
N ALA A 159 -20.41 -2.40 -20.72
CA ALA A 159 -20.12 -3.13 -21.95
C ALA A 159 -20.64 -4.58 -21.94
N ASP A 160 -21.23 -5.04 -20.85
CA ASP A 160 -21.63 -6.44 -20.62
C ASP A 160 -20.48 -7.43 -20.90
N THR A 161 -19.27 -7.05 -20.47
CA THR A 161 -18.07 -7.85 -20.69
C THR A 161 -17.72 -8.65 -19.44
N GLU A 162 -17.52 -9.97 -19.59
CA GLU A 162 -17.09 -10.86 -18.51
C GLU A 162 -15.58 -10.72 -18.19
N GLY A 163 -15.11 -9.50 -17.93
CA GLY A 163 -13.75 -9.26 -17.46
C GLY A 163 -13.48 -9.95 -16.12
N LYS A 164 -12.22 -10.34 -15.87
CA LYS A 164 -11.84 -11.04 -14.64
C LYS A 164 -12.19 -10.23 -13.38
N LEU A 165 -12.06 -8.91 -13.44
CA LEU A 165 -12.39 -8.00 -12.34
C LEU A 165 -13.90 -8.00 -12.04
N PHE A 166 -14.75 -7.92 -13.06
CA PHE A 166 -16.20 -8.01 -12.89
C PHE A 166 -16.66 -9.40 -12.43
N GLN A 167 -16.04 -10.48 -12.93
CA GLN A 167 -16.31 -11.85 -12.44
C GLN A 167 -15.97 -12.00 -10.96
N LEU A 168 -14.87 -11.40 -10.49
CA LEU A 168 -14.54 -11.36 -9.07
C LEU A 168 -15.60 -10.58 -8.28
N PHE A 169 -16.02 -9.42 -8.77
CA PHE A 169 -17.12 -8.66 -8.15
C PHE A 169 -18.39 -9.50 -8.01
N GLU A 170 -18.84 -10.13 -9.09
CA GLU A 170 -20.04 -10.98 -9.09
C GLU A 170 -19.92 -12.16 -8.13
N THR A 171 -18.75 -12.78 -8.07
CA THR A 171 -18.49 -13.89 -7.13
C THR A 171 -18.64 -13.41 -5.68
N PHE A 172 -18.05 -12.27 -5.32
CA PHE A 172 -18.17 -11.70 -3.98
C PHE A 172 -19.60 -11.27 -3.66
N ARG A 173 -20.29 -10.65 -4.61
CA ARG A 173 -21.69 -10.25 -4.45
C ARG A 173 -22.59 -11.47 -4.19
N GLN A 174 -22.40 -12.55 -4.94
CA GLN A 174 -23.24 -13.74 -4.81
C GLN A 174 -22.97 -14.55 -3.53
N HIS A 175 -21.72 -14.66 -3.10
CA HIS A 175 -21.32 -15.59 -2.03
C HIS A 175 -21.03 -14.91 -0.68
N VAL A 176 -20.73 -13.61 -0.67
CA VAL A 176 -20.30 -12.90 0.54
C VAL A 176 -21.32 -11.85 0.96
N PHE A 177 -21.67 -10.91 0.07
CA PHE A 177 -22.59 -9.82 0.40
C PHE A 177 -23.46 -9.43 -0.79
N HIS A 178 -24.75 -9.79 -0.75
CA HIS A 178 -25.65 -9.64 -1.89
C HIS A 178 -25.91 -8.19 -2.32
N GLU A 179 -25.84 -7.25 -1.38
CA GLU A 179 -26.05 -5.82 -1.63
C GLU A 179 -24.74 -5.07 -1.96
N LEU A 180 -23.65 -5.79 -2.25
CA LEU A 180 -22.35 -5.20 -2.55
C LEU A 180 -22.41 -4.35 -3.84
N THR A 181 -22.09 -3.06 -3.70
CA THR A 181 -21.99 -2.14 -4.85
C THR A 181 -20.60 -2.20 -5.51
N LEU A 182 -20.51 -1.78 -6.78
CA LEU A 182 -19.22 -1.68 -7.49
C LEU A 182 -18.20 -0.82 -6.74
N ASN A 183 -18.66 0.29 -6.14
CA ASN A 183 -17.82 1.21 -5.38
C ASN A 183 -17.27 0.54 -4.10
N GLU A 184 -18.13 -0.14 -3.33
CA GLU A 184 -17.70 -0.85 -2.13
C GLU A 184 -16.75 -1.99 -2.44
N PHE A 185 -16.99 -2.72 -3.54
CA PHE A 185 -16.07 -3.76 -4.00
C PHE A 185 -14.72 -3.17 -4.42
N ALA A 186 -14.70 -2.14 -5.27
CA ALA A 186 -13.46 -1.50 -5.69
C ALA A 186 -12.65 -0.98 -4.49
N ASP A 187 -13.33 -0.45 -3.47
CA ASP A 187 -12.71 0.08 -2.26
C ASP A 187 -12.05 -1.04 -1.44
N ALA A 188 -12.82 -2.09 -1.14
CA ALA A 188 -12.33 -3.26 -0.42
C ALA A 188 -11.20 -3.96 -1.20
N PHE A 189 -11.32 -4.05 -2.51
CA PHE A 189 -10.33 -4.69 -3.38
C PHE A 189 -9.01 -3.91 -3.38
N ALA A 190 -9.06 -2.59 -3.62
CA ALA A 190 -7.87 -1.75 -3.64
C ALA A 190 -7.14 -1.76 -2.30
N GLN A 191 -7.89 -1.61 -1.21
CA GLN A 191 -7.36 -1.64 0.15
C GLN A 191 -6.65 -2.98 0.43
N ASN A 192 -7.31 -4.10 0.16
CA ASN A 192 -6.78 -5.43 0.45
C ASN A 192 -5.62 -5.81 -0.49
N LEU A 193 -5.63 -5.36 -1.75
CA LEU A 193 -4.50 -5.61 -2.66
C LEU A 193 -3.25 -4.89 -2.16
N VAL A 194 -3.33 -3.59 -1.85
CA VAL A 194 -2.18 -2.83 -1.32
C VAL A 194 -1.66 -3.42 -0.01
N TYR A 195 -2.57 -3.82 0.89
CA TYR A 195 -2.18 -4.46 2.14
C TYR A 195 -1.56 -5.85 1.91
N GLY A 196 -2.10 -6.64 0.98
CA GLY A 196 -1.54 -7.93 0.57
C GLY A 196 -0.11 -7.80 0.03
N LEU A 197 0.18 -6.76 -0.76
CA LEU A 197 1.54 -6.45 -1.21
C LEU A 197 2.47 -6.07 -0.07
N PHE A 198 1.97 -5.32 0.92
CA PHE A 198 2.73 -5.00 2.13
C PHE A 198 3.06 -6.27 2.93
N LEU A 199 2.09 -7.16 3.14
CA LEU A 199 2.31 -8.46 3.78
C LEU A 199 3.33 -9.31 3.02
N ALA A 200 3.22 -9.35 1.68
CA ALA A 200 4.19 -10.03 0.83
C ALA A 200 5.61 -9.47 1.05
N LYS A 201 5.77 -8.14 1.14
CA LYS A 201 7.07 -7.51 1.40
C LYS A 201 7.64 -7.85 2.76
N LEU A 202 6.81 -7.89 3.79
CA LEU A 202 7.24 -8.26 5.14
C LEU A 202 7.74 -9.70 5.22
N ASN A 203 7.10 -10.61 4.47
CA ASN A 203 7.48 -12.03 4.40
C ASN A 203 8.59 -12.32 3.38
N ALA A 204 8.99 -11.34 2.57
CA ALA A 204 10.01 -11.51 1.53
C ALA A 204 11.45 -11.34 2.05
N ASP A 205 11.64 -11.04 3.33
CA ASP A 205 12.93 -10.67 3.91
C ASP A 205 13.63 -9.58 3.05
N ALA A 206 14.89 -9.81 2.68
CA ALA A 206 15.68 -8.94 1.83
C ALA A 206 15.31 -9.01 0.33
N LYS A 207 14.44 -9.94 -0.09
CA LYS A 207 14.08 -10.08 -1.51
C LYS A 207 13.15 -8.95 -1.96
N PRO A 208 13.31 -8.46 -3.20
CA PRO A 208 12.34 -7.55 -3.79
C PRO A 208 11.06 -8.30 -4.18
N VAL A 209 9.93 -7.65 -3.94
CA VAL A 209 8.60 -8.11 -4.35
C VAL A 209 8.24 -7.51 -5.70
N SER A 210 7.67 -8.30 -6.58
CA SER A 210 7.20 -7.91 -7.91
C SER A 210 5.79 -8.45 -8.14
N LEU A 211 5.16 -8.01 -9.24
CA LEU A 211 3.87 -8.53 -9.70
C LEU A 211 3.86 -10.06 -9.75
N TYR A 212 4.97 -10.64 -10.20
CA TYR A 212 5.09 -12.07 -10.51
C TYR A 212 5.48 -12.94 -9.32
N ASN A 213 5.97 -12.36 -8.22
CA ASN A 213 6.42 -13.15 -7.06
C ASN A 213 5.67 -12.83 -5.76
N ALA A 214 4.86 -11.76 -5.70
CA ALA A 214 4.16 -11.33 -4.49
C ALA A 214 3.32 -12.45 -3.86
N LYS A 215 2.60 -13.21 -4.69
CA LYS A 215 1.77 -14.35 -4.26
C LYS A 215 2.56 -15.44 -3.51
N SER A 216 3.85 -15.61 -3.82
CA SER A 216 4.71 -16.63 -3.20
C SER A 216 5.13 -16.27 -1.77
N PHE A 217 5.05 -14.99 -1.40
CA PHE A 217 5.39 -14.50 -0.07
C PHE A 217 4.19 -14.41 0.87
N ILE A 218 2.99 -14.78 0.41
CA ILE A 218 1.79 -14.76 1.24
C ILE A 218 1.48 -16.19 1.70
N SER A 219 1.34 -16.36 3.02
CA SER A 219 1.02 -17.66 3.63
C SER A 219 -0.26 -18.24 3.03
N THR A 220 -0.27 -19.57 2.83
CA THR A 220 -1.43 -20.31 2.32
C THR A 220 -2.65 -20.16 3.23
N SER A 221 -2.48 -19.82 4.50
CA SER A 221 -3.57 -19.55 5.44
C SER A 221 -4.39 -18.28 5.11
N PHE A 222 -3.88 -17.39 4.26
CA PHE A 222 -4.57 -16.17 3.85
C PHE A 222 -5.20 -16.33 2.46
N GLU A 223 -6.10 -17.29 2.30
CA GLU A 223 -6.68 -17.67 0.99
C GLU A 223 -7.30 -16.48 0.25
N LEU A 224 -8.10 -15.67 0.96
CA LEU A 224 -8.73 -14.47 0.39
C LEU A 224 -7.70 -13.47 -0.15
N ILE A 225 -6.67 -13.17 0.64
CA ILE A 225 -5.61 -12.23 0.24
C ILE A 225 -4.82 -12.81 -0.93
N ARG A 226 -4.55 -14.12 -0.95
CA ARG A 226 -3.87 -14.79 -2.07
C ARG A 226 -4.69 -14.75 -3.35
N GLU A 227 -6.01 -14.85 -3.26
CA GLU A 227 -6.90 -14.72 -4.42
C GLU A 227 -6.88 -13.29 -4.96
N LEU A 228 -7.00 -12.29 -4.09
CA LEU A 228 -6.90 -10.88 -4.50
C LEU A 228 -5.54 -10.56 -5.13
N VAL A 229 -4.45 -11.06 -4.55
CA VAL A 229 -3.09 -10.89 -5.09
C VAL A 229 -2.86 -11.70 -6.37
N SER A 230 -3.70 -12.71 -6.67
CA SER A 230 -3.63 -13.39 -7.96
C SER A 230 -4.09 -12.52 -9.13
N PHE A 231 -4.87 -11.46 -8.86
CA PHE A 231 -5.25 -10.47 -9.87
C PHE A 231 -4.04 -9.75 -10.47
N LEU A 232 -2.88 -9.76 -9.80
CA LEU A 232 -1.64 -9.23 -10.36
C LEU A 232 -1.26 -9.89 -11.70
N ASP A 233 -1.63 -11.15 -11.90
CA ASP A 233 -1.39 -11.90 -13.14
C ASP A 233 -2.17 -11.32 -14.33
N GLU A 234 -3.24 -10.57 -14.09
CA GLU A 234 -4.07 -9.95 -15.13
C GLU A 234 -3.55 -8.56 -15.53
N LEU A 235 -2.68 -7.94 -14.74
CA LEU A 235 -2.27 -6.55 -14.92
C LEU A 235 -1.46 -6.31 -16.21
N ASP A 236 -0.96 -7.36 -16.85
CA ASP A 236 -0.27 -7.27 -18.14
C ASP A 236 -1.23 -6.98 -19.32
N ARG A 237 -2.55 -7.09 -19.13
CA ARG A 237 -3.54 -6.72 -20.16
C ARG A 237 -3.64 -5.20 -20.33
N ASP A 238 -3.88 -4.75 -21.55
CA ASP A 238 -3.93 -3.32 -21.90
C ASP A 238 -4.99 -2.54 -21.11
N GLU A 239 -6.14 -3.16 -20.82
CA GLU A 239 -7.24 -2.56 -20.04
C GLU A 239 -6.83 -2.21 -18.60
N TYR A 240 -5.89 -2.95 -18.01
CA TYR A 240 -5.39 -2.70 -16.65
C TYR A 240 -4.11 -1.87 -16.61
N ARG A 241 -3.71 -1.20 -17.70
CA ARG A 241 -2.44 -0.47 -17.77
C ARG A 241 -2.31 0.64 -16.71
N GLU A 242 -3.40 1.36 -16.40
CA GLU A 242 -3.40 2.38 -15.33
C GLU A 242 -3.26 1.74 -13.94
N THR A 243 -4.01 0.66 -13.71
CA THR A 243 -3.96 -0.18 -12.50
C THR A 243 -2.58 -0.79 -12.27
N LYS A 244 -1.95 -1.34 -13.31
CA LYS A 244 -0.61 -1.93 -13.25
C LYS A 244 0.41 -0.94 -12.71
N TRP A 245 0.37 0.28 -13.21
CA TRP A 245 1.33 1.30 -12.81
C TRP A 245 1.22 1.70 -11.35
N ILE A 246 0.01 1.92 -10.83
CA ILE A 246 -0.13 2.29 -9.42
C ILE A 246 0.31 1.13 -8.50
N VAL A 247 0.13 -0.12 -8.95
CA VAL A 247 0.64 -1.30 -8.25
C VAL A 247 2.17 -1.36 -8.30
N GLU A 248 2.81 -1.13 -9.45
CA GLU A 248 4.27 -1.08 -9.58
C GLU A 248 4.90 0.08 -8.79
N GLU A 249 4.17 1.20 -8.67
CA GLU A 249 4.52 2.33 -7.84
C GLU A 249 4.49 1.95 -6.36
N THR A 250 3.42 1.28 -5.94
CA THR A 250 3.27 0.70 -4.60
C THR A 250 4.40 -0.29 -4.28
N LEU A 251 4.71 -1.20 -5.20
CA LEU A 251 5.80 -2.17 -5.05
C LEU A 251 7.17 -1.50 -4.94
N ALA A 252 7.43 -0.44 -5.71
CA ALA A 252 8.68 0.31 -5.63
C ALA A 252 8.85 0.97 -4.25
N ILE A 253 7.77 1.55 -3.70
CA ILE A 253 7.75 2.07 -2.33
C ILE A 253 8.10 0.97 -1.34
N LEU A 254 7.40 -0.16 -1.40
CA LEU A 254 7.60 -1.30 -0.50
C LEU A 254 9.03 -1.88 -0.58
N ASN A 255 9.59 -1.96 -1.77
CA ASN A 255 10.95 -2.46 -1.99
C ASN A 255 12.05 -1.48 -1.56
N SER A 256 11.70 -0.21 -1.34
CA SER A 256 12.63 0.80 -0.85
C SER A 256 12.71 0.87 0.68
N LEU A 257 11.84 0.12 1.37
CA LEU A 257 11.74 0.13 2.83
C LEU A 257 12.97 -0.49 3.50
N ASP A 258 13.44 0.18 4.54
CA ASP A 258 14.35 -0.40 5.52
C ASP A 258 13.51 -1.25 6.50
N LEU A 259 13.40 -2.55 6.20
CA LEU A 259 12.62 -3.49 7.03
C LEU A 259 13.10 -3.54 8.49
N PRO A 260 14.42 -3.58 8.80
CA PRO A 260 14.89 -3.46 10.18
C PRO A 260 14.44 -2.18 10.89
N GLU A 261 14.51 -1.02 10.24
CA GLU A 261 14.04 0.25 10.82
C GLU A 261 12.51 0.25 11.01
N LEU A 262 11.77 -0.25 10.01
CA LEU A 262 10.32 -0.39 10.09
C LEU A 262 9.92 -1.32 11.22
N GLN A 263 10.56 -2.50 11.34
CA GLN A 263 10.33 -3.43 12.44
C GLN A 263 10.67 -2.81 13.79
N LYS A 264 11.72 -2.00 13.92
CA LYS A 264 11.99 -1.23 15.16
C LYS A 264 10.92 -0.17 15.45
N SER A 265 10.32 0.42 14.41
CA SER A 265 9.25 1.41 14.57
C SER A 265 7.90 0.78 14.93
N LEU A 266 7.63 -0.42 14.41
CA LEU A 266 6.40 -1.17 14.63
C LEU A 266 6.47 -2.06 15.89
N SER A 267 7.63 -2.66 16.15
CA SER A 267 7.92 -3.31 17.41
C SER A 267 8.19 -2.22 18.44
N PHE A 268 7.23 -1.95 19.32
CA PHE A 268 7.41 -1.07 20.46
C PHE A 268 8.36 -1.69 21.53
N SER A 269 9.45 -2.31 21.10
CA SER A 269 10.47 -3.00 21.91
C SER A 269 11.35 -2.03 22.71
N GLY A 270 11.10 -0.72 22.62
CA GLY A 270 11.94 0.32 23.22
C GLY A 270 11.43 0.96 24.51
N ARG A 271 10.17 0.74 24.94
CA ARG A 271 9.69 1.33 26.20
C ARG A 271 8.76 0.39 26.96
N ARG A 272 9.30 -0.08 28.09
CA ARG A 272 8.64 -0.70 29.23
C ARG A 272 8.04 -2.08 28.94
N ARG A 273 8.63 -3.08 29.61
CA ARG A 273 7.80 -3.93 30.47
C ARG A 273 6.91 -2.96 31.26
N ASP A 274 5.66 -2.77 30.84
CA ASP A 274 4.68 -2.23 31.76
C ASP A 274 4.69 -3.16 32.99
N ALA A 275 4.38 -2.62 34.16
CA ALA A 275 4.51 -3.31 35.45
C ALA A 275 3.75 -4.67 35.54
N ASP A 276 2.98 -5.02 34.50
CA ASP A 276 2.04 -6.13 34.44
C ASP A 276 2.36 -7.20 33.37
N ASP A 277 3.58 -7.23 32.79
CA ASP A 277 4.08 -8.37 31.98
C ASP A 277 3.19 -8.76 30.75
N LEU A 278 2.59 -7.76 30.08
CA LEU A 278 1.72 -7.97 28.91
C LEU A 278 2.51 -8.21 27.60
N PRO A 279 2.00 -9.06 26.68
CA PRO A 279 2.74 -9.53 25.52
C PRO A 279 2.98 -8.47 24.44
N VAL A 280 4.10 -8.67 23.75
CA VAL A 280 4.66 -7.85 22.67
C VAL A 280 3.61 -7.58 21.59
N LYS A 281 3.41 -6.30 21.27
CA LYS A 281 2.53 -5.80 20.20
C LYS A 281 2.92 -6.41 18.86
N ASP A 282 1.98 -7.06 18.16
CA ASP A 282 2.20 -7.56 16.81
C ASP A 282 2.32 -6.36 15.83
N PRO A 283 3.50 -6.14 15.21
CA PRO A 283 3.74 -5.01 14.31
C PRO A 283 2.81 -4.98 13.07
N TYR A 284 2.25 -6.11 12.67
CA TYR A 284 1.39 -6.24 11.48
C TYR A 284 0.01 -5.61 11.69
N VAL A 285 -0.57 -5.86 12.87
CA VAL A 285 -1.91 -5.41 13.25
C VAL A 285 -1.98 -3.89 13.36
N TYR A 286 -0.96 -3.26 13.97
CA TYR A 286 -0.93 -1.81 14.16
C TYR A 286 -0.62 -1.03 12.87
N PHE A 287 0.15 -1.60 11.93
CA PHE A 287 0.35 -0.93 10.63
C PHE A 287 -0.97 -0.82 9.86
N TYR A 288 -1.80 -1.88 9.92
CA TYR A 288 -3.13 -1.87 9.31
C TYR A 288 -4.00 -0.74 9.87
N GLU A 289 -3.88 -0.41 11.17
CA GLU A 289 -4.59 0.73 11.78
C GLU A 289 -4.15 2.08 11.20
N ASP A 290 -2.84 2.34 11.17
CA ASP A 290 -2.30 3.60 10.63
C ASP A 290 -2.69 3.74 9.15
N PHE A 291 -2.64 2.64 8.39
CA PHE A 291 -3.05 2.58 6.99
C PHE A 291 -4.55 2.87 6.81
N LEU A 292 -5.42 2.18 7.55
CA LEU A 292 -6.87 2.41 7.53
C LEU A 292 -7.22 3.85 7.89
N ALA A 293 -6.58 4.40 8.92
CA ALA A 293 -6.81 5.76 9.37
C ALA A 293 -6.39 6.81 8.32
N ALA A 294 -5.36 6.53 7.54
CA ALA A 294 -4.93 7.39 6.43
C ALA A 294 -5.77 7.19 5.16
N TYR A 295 -6.21 5.96 4.91
CA TYR A 295 -7.03 5.58 3.77
C TYR A 295 -8.41 6.20 3.87
N ASP A 296 -9.20 5.89 4.89
CA ASP A 296 -10.52 6.50 5.00
C ASP A 296 -10.95 6.79 6.44
N LYS A 297 -10.76 8.06 6.85
CA LYS A 297 -11.26 8.59 8.14
C LYS A 297 -12.78 8.49 8.29
N LYS A 298 -13.54 8.56 7.19
CA LYS A 298 -15.00 8.44 7.21
C LYS A 298 -15.41 6.98 7.29
N LEU A 299 -14.80 6.07 6.53
CA LEU A 299 -15.02 4.62 6.66
C LEU A 299 -14.64 4.12 8.06
N ARG A 300 -13.54 4.60 8.64
CA ARG A 300 -13.14 4.28 10.02
C ARG A 300 -14.21 4.67 11.05
N LYS A 301 -14.86 5.81 10.85
CA LYS A 301 -15.96 6.28 11.71
C LYS A 301 -17.29 5.56 11.41
N ALA A 302 -17.57 5.28 10.14
CA ALA A 302 -18.82 4.69 9.67
C ALA A 302 -18.89 3.17 9.91
N LYS A 303 -17.79 2.45 9.69
CA LYS A 303 -17.64 1.02 10.00
C LYS A 303 -17.40 0.75 11.49
N GLY A 304 -17.24 1.80 12.31
CA GLY A 304 -17.12 1.65 13.76
C GLY A 304 -15.94 0.78 14.21
N VAL A 305 -14.86 0.70 13.43
CA VAL A 305 -13.68 -0.10 13.76
C VAL A 305 -12.92 0.59 14.90
N TYR A 306 -13.37 0.35 16.13
CA TYR A 306 -12.73 0.79 17.35
C TYR A 306 -11.96 -0.39 17.93
N TYR A 307 -10.63 -0.28 17.93
CA TYR A 307 -9.82 -1.24 18.65
C TYR A 307 -10.11 -1.15 20.14
N THR A 308 -10.43 -2.30 20.72
CA THR A 308 -10.49 -2.43 22.16
C THR A 308 -9.05 -2.43 22.69
N PRO A 309 -8.66 -1.48 23.55
CA PRO A 309 -7.29 -1.40 24.06
C PRO A 309 -6.89 -2.73 24.72
N PRO A 310 -5.66 -3.24 24.49
CA PRO A 310 -5.22 -4.52 25.07
C PRO A 310 -5.43 -4.65 26.59
N PRO A 311 -5.22 -3.60 27.42
CA PRO A 311 -5.52 -3.68 28.85
C PRO A 311 -6.99 -3.97 29.16
N VAL A 312 -7.91 -3.44 28.34
CA VAL A 312 -9.36 -3.65 28.48
C VAL A 312 -9.72 -5.08 28.04
N VAL A 313 -9.18 -5.54 26.91
CA VAL A 313 -9.35 -6.93 26.43
C VAL A 313 -8.86 -7.91 27.48
N ALA A 314 -7.63 -7.73 27.96
CA ALA A 314 -7.04 -8.54 29.01
C ALA A 314 -7.92 -8.53 30.26
N PHE A 315 -8.34 -7.36 30.74
CA PHE A 315 -9.25 -7.28 31.90
C PHE A 315 -10.53 -8.11 31.72
N ILE A 316 -11.21 -7.99 30.57
CA ILE A 316 -12.44 -8.72 30.28
C ILE A 316 -12.19 -10.23 30.23
N VAL A 317 -11.17 -10.67 29.48
CA VAL A 317 -10.84 -12.09 29.34
C VAL A 317 -10.45 -12.70 30.69
N ARG A 318 -9.72 -11.95 31.53
CA ARG A 318 -9.41 -12.36 32.91
C ARG A 318 -10.66 -12.48 33.75
N ALA A 319 -11.53 -11.48 33.73
CA ALA A 319 -12.77 -11.49 34.51
C ALA A 319 -13.70 -12.66 34.13
N VAL A 320 -13.83 -12.95 32.82
CA VAL A 320 -14.62 -14.10 32.34
C VAL A 320 -14.04 -15.42 32.85
N ASP A 321 -12.73 -15.58 32.74
CA ASP A 321 -12.06 -16.79 33.23
C ASP A 321 -12.16 -16.97 34.75
N ASP A 322 -12.03 -15.89 35.52
CA ASP A 322 -12.20 -15.91 36.97
C ASP A 322 -13.66 -16.23 37.37
N LEU A 323 -14.65 -15.75 36.60
CA LEU A 323 -16.06 -16.10 36.81
C LEU A 323 -16.32 -17.58 36.54
N LEU A 324 -15.78 -18.14 35.46
CA LEU A 324 -15.88 -19.57 35.15
C LEU A 324 -15.36 -20.43 36.31
N GLN A 325 -14.22 -20.03 36.89
CA GLN A 325 -13.63 -20.74 38.02
C GLN A 325 -14.44 -20.61 39.31
N ASN A 326 -14.74 -19.37 39.70
CA ASN A 326 -15.26 -19.09 41.05
C ASN A 326 -16.79 -19.21 41.15
N SER A 327 -17.52 -18.90 40.07
CA SER A 327 -19.00 -18.89 40.08
C SER A 327 -19.59 -20.14 39.44
N PHE A 328 -18.95 -20.67 38.39
CA PHE A 328 -19.46 -21.82 37.64
C PHE A 328 -18.76 -23.15 38.00
N GLY A 329 -17.76 -23.13 38.89
CA GLY A 329 -17.04 -24.35 39.32
C GLY A 329 -16.26 -25.02 38.18
N ILE A 330 -15.85 -24.25 37.18
CA ILE A 330 -15.03 -24.71 36.05
C ILE A 330 -13.57 -24.41 36.39
N ALA A 331 -12.91 -25.34 37.09
CA ALA A 331 -11.56 -25.13 37.62
C ALA A 331 -10.51 -24.72 36.54
N GLU A 332 -10.61 -25.29 35.34
CA GLU A 332 -9.71 -24.94 34.22
C GLU A 332 -10.08 -23.61 33.53
N GLY A 333 -11.18 -22.98 33.95
CA GLY A 333 -11.67 -21.71 33.40
C GLY A 333 -11.89 -21.80 31.89
N LEU A 334 -11.35 -20.83 31.16
CA LEU A 334 -11.36 -20.81 29.69
C LEU A 334 -10.64 -22.00 29.05
N GLY A 335 -9.85 -22.78 29.78
CA GLY A 335 -9.15 -23.95 29.24
C GLY A 335 -9.96 -25.25 29.20
N ASP A 336 -11.17 -25.29 29.79
CA ASP A 336 -11.99 -26.50 29.87
C ASP A 336 -12.61 -26.84 28.51
N SER A 337 -12.04 -27.84 27.84
CA SER A 337 -12.44 -28.26 26.48
C SER A 337 -13.78 -28.97 26.38
N ARG A 338 -14.41 -29.30 27.51
CA ARG A 338 -15.69 -30.04 27.53
C ARG A 338 -16.87 -29.13 27.84
N ARG A 339 -16.64 -28.10 28.66
CA ARG A 339 -17.71 -27.23 29.17
C ARG A 339 -17.68 -25.82 28.61
N VAL A 340 -16.56 -25.37 28.04
CA VAL A 340 -16.42 -24.01 27.53
C VAL A 340 -16.37 -23.99 26.01
N THR A 341 -17.22 -23.15 25.45
CA THR A 341 -17.21 -22.73 24.04
C THR A 341 -17.25 -21.22 24.03
N LEU A 342 -16.36 -20.58 23.28
CA LEU A 342 -16.24 -19.14 23.19
C LEU A 342 -16.57 -18.68 21.77
N LEU A 343 -17.38 -17.61 21.69
CA LEU A 343 -17.74 -16.95 20.45
C LEU A 343 -17.44 -15.46 20.57
N ASP A 344 -16.56 -14.98 19.71
CA ASP A 344 -16.36 -13.56 19.46
C ASP A 344 -17.12 -13.18 18.17
N PHE A 345 -18.34 -12.65 18.34
CA PHE A 345 -19.24 -12.39 17.21
C PHE A 345 -18.88 -11.13 16.40
N ALA A 346 -17.88 -10.36 16.85
CA ALA A 346 -17.39 -9.15 16.18
C ALA A 346 -15.89 -9.04 16.43
N THR A 347 -15.16 -10.00 15.85
CA THR A 347 -13.78 -10.23 16.26
C THR A 347 -12.82 -9.15 15.81
N GLY A 348 -13.19 -8.38 14.78
CA GLY A 348 -12.35 -7.36 14.17
C GLY A 348 -11.01 -7.97 13.82
N THR A 349 -9.97 -7.54 14.53
CA THR A 349 -8.59 -8.00 14.31
C THR A 349 -8.19 -9.16 15.21
N GLY A 350 -9.15 -9.85 15.81
CA GLY A 350 -8.93 -11.05 16.61
C GLY A 350 -8.33 -10.80 17.99
N THR A 351 -8.41 -9.58 18.53
CA THR A 351 -7.70 -9.22 19.77
C THR A 351 -8.20 -10.02 20.98
N PHE A 352 -9.51 -10.24 21.09
CA PHE A 352 -10.08 -11.09 22.15
C PHE A 352 -9.67 -12.55 21.98
N LEU A 353 -9.72 -13.09 20.77
CA LEU A 353 -9.30 -14.47 20.50
C LEU A 353 -7.82 -14.70 20.84
N LEU A 354 -6.95 -13.75 20.47
CA LEU A 354 -5.53 -13.80 20.78
C LEU A 354 -5.29 -13.81 22.30
N GLU A 355 -5.94 -12.91 23.04
CA GLU A 355 -5.82 -12.84 24.51
C GLU A 355 -6.36 -14.12 25.17
N VAL A 356 -7.48 -14.66 24.68
CA VAL A 356 -8.04 -15.95 25.15
C VAL A 356 -7.02 -17.07 24.93
N PHE A 357 -6.43 -17.17 23.74
CA PHE A 357 -5.42 -18.19 23.45
C PHE A 357 -4.19 -18.02 24.35
N GLN A 358 -3.68 -16.80 24.52
CA GLN A 358 -2.56 -16.52 25.41
C GLN A 358 -2.87 -16.90 26.86
N ARG A 359 -4.07 -16.61 27.35
CA ARG A 359 -4.49 -16.96 28.72
C ARG A 359 -4.61 -18.47 28.92
N ILE A 360 -5.20 -19.19 27.96
CA ILE A 360 -5.30 -20.66 28.03
C ILE A 360 -3.91 -21.30 28.00
N LEU A 361 -3.07 -20.89 27.04
CA LEU A 361 -1.74 -21.45 26.86
C LEU A 361 -0.78 -21.08 27.99
N GLY A 362 -0.91 -19.89 28.57
CA GLY A 362 -0.08 -19.41 29.69
C GLY A 362 -0.31 -20.17 31.00
N LYS A 363 -1.46 -20.84 31.15
CA LYS A 363 -1.76 -21.71 32.31
C LYS A 363 -1.15 -23.11 32.18
N LEU A 364 -0.64 -23.49 31.00
CA LEU A 364 -0.09 -24.83 30.79
C LEU A 364 1.30 -24.95 31.43
N PRO A 365 1.59 -26.06 32.13
CA PRO A 365 2.93 -26.31 32.64
C PRO A 365 3.94 -26.44 31.48
N PRO A 366 5.22 -26.06 31.68
CA PRO A 366 6.23 -26.12 30.62
C PRO A 366 6.39 -27.52 30.03
N GLY A 367 6.07 -27.71 28.73
CA GLY A 367 6.25 -28.98 28.02
C GLY A 367 5.49 -29.05 26.68
N GLN A 368 6.18 -29.44 25.60
CA GLN A 368 5.65 -29.40 24.22
C GLN A 368 4.43 -30.32 23.95
N GLY A 369 4.20 -31.35 24.78
CA GLY A 369 3.16 -32.35 24.55
C GLY A 369 1.74 -31.87 24.85
N LYS A 370 1.53 -31.10 25.93
CA LYS A 370 0.20 -30.62 26.34
C LYS A 370 -0.31 -29.49 25.45
N THR A 371 0.58 -28.61 24.99
CA THR A 371 0.23 -27.49 24.10
C THR A 371 -0.44 -27.95 22.81
N LYS A 372 0.13 -28.95 22.12
CA LYS A 372 -0.46 -29.48 20.87
C LYS A 372 -1.84 -30.10 21.09
N ALA A 373 -2.03 -30.80 22.19
CA ALA A 373 -3.32 -31.39 22.55
C ALA A 373 -4.38 -30.30 22.77
N VAL A 374 -4.08 -29.28 23.58
CA VAL A 374 -5.00 -28.17 23.86
C VAL A 374 -5.39 -27.40 22.60
N VAL A 375 -4.43 -27.14 21.69
CA VAL A 375 -4.74 -26.50 20.40
C VAL A 375 -5.74 -27.35 19.60
N LYS A 376 -5.50 -28.66 19.46
CA LYS A 376 -6.31 -29.55 18.62
C LYS A 376 -7.67 -29.89 19.24
N GLU A 377 -7.72 -30.06 20.55
CA GLU A 377 -8.89 -30.54 21.26
C GLU A 377 -9.80 -29.42 21.77
N HIS A 378 -9.25 -28.21 21.93
CA HIS A 378 -9.99 -27.08 22.46
C HIS A 378 -9.99 -25.87 21.53
N LEU A 379 -8.82 -25.24 21.29
CA LEU A 379 -8.75 -23.94 20.61
C LEU A 379 -9.38 -23.99 19.21
N LEU A 380 -9.07 -25.04 18.42
CA LEU A 380 -9.59 -25.20 17.07
C LEU A 380 -11.03 -25.72 17.00
N LYS A 381 -11.59 -26.22 18.11
CA LYS A 381 -12.91 -26.86 18.14
C LYS A 381 -13.99 -26.04 18.81
N ASN A 382 -13.61 -25.23 19.79
CA ASN A 382 -14.56 -24.59 20.71
C ASN A 382 -14.40 -23.07 20.76
N ILE A 383 -13.46 -22.48 20.01
CA ILE A 383 -13.23 -21.04 20.02
C ILE A 383 -13.44 -20.50 18.62
N PHE A 384 -14.41 -19.61 18.50
CA PHE A 384 -14.92 -19.12 17.23
C PHE A 384 -14.87 -17.59 17.20
N GLY A 385 -14.58 -17.04 16.03
CA GLY A 385 -14.67 -15.62 15.74
C GLY A 385 -15.36 -15.37 14.41
N PHE A 386 -16.17 -14.33 14.34
CA PHE A 386 -16.78 -13.85 13.10
C PHE A 386 -16.49 -12.36 12.92
N GLU A 387 -16.23 -11.95 11.68
CA GLU A 387 -16.17 -10.57 11.21
C GLU A 387 -16.91 -10.45 9.89
#